data_AF-A0A7C3LK16-F1
#
_entry.id   AF-A0A7C3LK16-F1
#
_cell.length_a   1.000
_cell.length_b   1.000
_cell.length_c   1.000
_cell.angle_alpha   90.00
_cell.angle_beta   90.00
_cell.angle_gamma   90.00
#
_symmetry.space_group_name_H-M   'P 1'
#
loop_
_entity.id
_entity.type
_entity.pdbx_description
1 polymer ?
#
loop_
_entity_poly.entity_id
_entity_poly.type
_entity_poly.pdbx_seq_one_letter_code
_entity_poly.pdbx_strand_id
1 'polypeptide(L)'
;AETIAQALDLKIEFDPLWMERDNGEFSGLTATEVRQNFQHPSFVTPYDPVGMVGEGDWALFLRAGQALHNLLKREPARYLIVSHGGLLNQFMHAVIGVAPQANNAGTRFRFNNTAFAQLIYYPHQHRWAIDRLNDHMHWQEAAG
;
A
#
# COMPACT_ATOMS: atom_id res chain seq x y z
N ALA A 1 7.06 -8.68 9.71
CA ALA A 1 8.42 -8.15 9.53
C ALA A 1 9.45 -8.95 10.32
N GLU A 2 9.21 -9.18 11.61
CA GLU A 2 10.13 -9.87 12.53
C GLU A 2 10.62 -11.24 12.05
N THR A 3 9.71 -12.11 11.58
CA THR A 3 10.09 -13.44 11.05
C THR A 3 11.10 -13.36 9.91
N ILE A 4 10.91 -12.43 8.97
CA ILE A 4 11.81 -12.28 7.82
C ILE A 4 13.13 -11.66 8.26
N ALA A 5 13.06 -10.66 9.15
CA ALA A 5 14.25 -9.99 9.67
C ALA A 5 15.15 -10.95 10.45
N GLN A 6 14.57 -11.81 11.28
CA GLN A 6 15.29 -12.86 11.99
C GLN A 6 15.92 -13.88 11.04
N ALA A 7 15.18 -14.32 10.01
CA ALA A 7 15.69 -15.30 9.05
C ALA A 7 16.82 -14.77 8.17
N LEU A 8 16.87 -13.45 7.94
CA LEU A 8 17.83 -12.79 7.05
C LEU A 8 18.85 -11.91 7.79
N ASP A 9 18.86 -11.94 9.12
CA ASP A 9 19.70 -11.08 9.98
C ASP A 9 19.62 -9.59 9.62
N LEU A 10 18.39 -9.09 9.45
CA LEU A 10 18.12 -7.70 9.06
C LEU A 10 17.73 -6.85 10.27
N LYS A 11 18.16 -5.59 10.27
CA LYS A 11 17.66 -4.57 11.18
C LYS A 11 16.24 -4.15 10.76
N ILE A 12 15.31 -4.16 11.72
CA ILE A 12 13.96 -3.61 11.53
C ILE A 12 13.96 -2.13 11.92
N GLU A 13 13.30 -1.32 11.11
CA GLU A 13 12.98 0.07 11.42
C GLU A 13 11.47 0.25 11.30
N PHE A 14 10.86 0.88 12.31
CA PHE A 14 9.45 1.22 12.30
C PHE A 14 9.30 2.68 11.87
N ASP A 15 8.40 2.91 10.92
CA ASP A 15 8.10 4.25 10.41
C ASP A 15 6.58 4.37 10.22
N PRO A 16 5.91 5.31 10.93
CA PRO A 16 4.46 5.51 10.84
C PRO A 16 3.93 5.78 9.44
N LEU A 17 4.77 6.29 8.53
CA LEU A 17 4.37 6.52 7.13
C LEU A 17 3.96 5.22 6.43
N TRP A 18 4.46 4.07 6.90
CA TRP A 18 4.18 2.75 6.35
C TRP A 18 2.96 2.03 6.96
N MET A 19 2.24 2.69 7.87
CA MET A 19 1.02 2.12 8.47
C MET A 19 -0.13 2.06 7.46
N GLU A 20 -1.09 1.16 7.68
CA GLU A 20 -2.31 1.14 6.89
C GLU A 20 -3.07 2.47 6.99
N ARG A 21 -3.96 2.70 6.03
CA ARG A 21 -4.98 3.74 6.07
C ARG A 21 -5.69 3.79 7.42
N ASP A 22 -5.90 5.01 7.91
CA ASP A 22 -6.88 5.25 8.97
C ASP A 22 -8.30 5.05 8.42
N ASN A 23 -8.98 4.00 8.87
CA ASN A 23 -10.31 3.65 8.39
C ASN A 23 -11.44 4.39 9.14
N GLY A 24 -11.10 5.32 10.05
CA GLY A 24 -12.08 6.07 10.83
C GLY A 24 -13.02 5.12 11.58
N GLU A 25 -14.33 5.38 11.49
CA GLU A 25 -15.38 4.57 12.13
C GLU A 25 -15.48 3.14 11.59
N PHE A 26 -14.87 2.82 10.45
CA PHE A 26 -14.85 1.45 9.92
C PHE A 26 -13.80 0.57 10.61
N SER A 27 -12.93 1.16 11.44
CA SER A 27 -11.88 0.43 12.14
C SER A 27 -12.45 -0.67 13.06
N GLY A 28 -11.94 -1.89 12.92
CA GLY A 28 -12.39 -3.06 13.69
C GLY A 28 -13.64 -3.74 13.13
N LEU A 29 -14.26 -3.21 12.07
CA LEU A 29 -15.42 -3.82 11.42
C LEU A 29 -15.01 -4.66 10.20
N THR A 30 -15.78 -5.70 9.94
CA THR A 30 -15.71 -6.47 8.69
C THR A 30 -16.32 -5.70 7.53
N ALA A 31 -15.96 -6.07 6.30
CA ALA A 31 -16.56 -5.49 5.10
C ALA A 31 -18.08 -5.70 5.02
N THR A 32 -18.61 -6.76 5.65
CA THR A 32 -20.05 -7.02 5.73
C THR A 32 -20.73 -6.07 6.70
N GLU A 33 -20.17 -5.88 7.90
CA GLU A 33 -20.71 -4.95 8.91
C GLU A 33 -20.71 -3.51 8.38
N VAL A 34 -19.62 -3.07 7.72
CA VAL A 34 -19.57 -1.74 7.10
C VAL A 34 -20.68 -1.55 6.06
N ARG A 35 -20.96 -2.58 5.25
CA ARG A 35 -22.00 -2.52 4.22
C ARG A 35 -23.42 -2.46 4.81
N GLN A 36 -23.64 -3.12 5.94
CA GLN A 36 -24.96 -3.22 6.57
C GLN A 36 -25.26 -2.04 7.49
N ASN A 37 -24.25 -1.54 8.20
CA ASN A 37 -24.44 -0.58 9.30
C ASN A 37 -24.28 0.88 8.87
N PHE A 38 -23.76 1.14 7.67
CA PHE A 38 -23.49 2.50 7.19
C PHE A 38 -24.18 2.78 5.85
N GLN A 39 -24.54 4.04 5.64
CA GLN A 39 -25.00 4.52 4.35
C GLN A 39 -23.81 4.73 3.42
N HIS A 40 -23.89 4.16 2.22
CA HIS A 40 -22.84 4.29 1.21
C HIS A 40 -23.29 5.30 0.14
N PRO A 41 -22.50 6.36 -0.12
CA PRO A 41 -22.81 7.28 -1.20
C PRO A 41 -22.67 6.54 -2.55
N SER A 42 -23.47 6.95 -3.54
CA SER A 42 -23.39 6.41 -4.91
C SER A 42 -22.11 6.85 -5.64
N PHE A 43 -21.43 7.87 -5.13
CA PHE A 43 -20.20 8.42 -5.67
C PHE A 43 -19.30 8.93 -4.54
N VAL A 44 -18.00 8.67 -4.66
CA VAL A 44 -16.92 9.10 -3.78
C VAL A 44 -15.77 9.68 -4.62
N THR A 45 -15.31 10.86 -4.25
CA THR A 45 -14.09 11.47 -4.77
C THR A 45 -12.89 10.98 -3.96
N PRO A 46 -11.65 11.12 -4.48
CA PRO A 46 -10.45 10.81 -3.69
C PRO A 46 -10.27 11.67 -2.43
N TYR A 47 -10.98 12.78 -2.34
CA TYR A 47 -10.88 13.74 -1.24
C TYR A 47 -11.84 13.43 -0.09
N ASP A 48 -12.82 12.55 -0.33
CA ASP A 48 -13.77 12.15 0.69
C ASP A 48 -13.09 11.24 1.73
N PRO A 49 -13.39 11.43 3.03
CA PRO A 49 -12.82 10.61 4.08
C PRO A 49 -13.40 9.19 4.06
N VAL A 50 -12.58 8.21 4.47
CA VAL A 50 -13.06 6.85 4.73
C VAL A 50 -13.61 6.78 6.15
N GLY A 51 -14.75 6.10 6.35
CA GLY A 51 -15.32 5.93 7.70
C GLY A 51 -15.59 7.26 8.40
N MET A 52 -16.18 8.21 7.67
CA MET A 52 -16.56 9.57 8.11
C MET A 52 -15.42 10.54 8.42
N VAL A 53 -14.37 10.07 9.10
CA VAL A 53 -13.27 10.92 9.62
C VAL A 53 -11.87 10.38 9.30
N GLY A 54 -11.78 9.21 8.69
CA GLY A 54 -10.52 8.57 8.34
C GLY A 54 -9.87 9.14 7.08
N GLU A 55 -8.81 8.47 6.64
CA GLU A 55 -7.94 8.93 5.57
C GLU A 55 -8.49 8.55 4.18
N GLY A 56 -8.85 9.55 3.40
CA GLY A 56 -9.25 9.39 2.00
C GLY A 56 -8.10 8.96 1.07
N ASP A 57 -8.41 8.58 -0.18
CA ASP A 57 -7.40 8.14 -1.16
C ASP A 57 -6.34 9.20 -1.44
N TRP A 58 -6.72 10.48 -1.52
CA TRP A 58 -5.79 11.57 -1.77
C TRP A 58 -4.79 11.75 -0.62
N ALA A 59 -5.27 11.73 0.62
CA ALA A 59 -4.42 11.85 1.81
C ALA A 59 -3.45 10.66 1.91
N LEU A 60 -3.95 9.43 1.69
CA LEU A 60 -3.11 8.23 1.66
C LEU A 60 -2.07 8.28 0.53
N PHE A 61 -2.44 8.78 -0.65
CA PHE A 61 -1.52 8.97 -1.77
C PHE A 61 -0.40 9.96 -1.45
N LEU A 62 -0.72 11.10 -0.83
CA LEU A 62 0.29 12.06 -0.40
C LEU A 62 1.23 11.46 0.65
N ARG A 63 0.70 10.70 1.60
CA ARG A 63 1.50 10.00 2.62
C ARG A 63 2.40 8.94 1.98
N ALA A 64 1.90 8.17 1.03
CA ALA A 64 2.70 7.22 0.26
C ALA A 64 3.80 7.92 -0.57
N GLY A 65 3.49 9.10 -1.14
CA GLY A 65 4.47 9.95 -1.82
C GLY A 65 5.56 10.46 -0.88
N GLN A 66 5.21 10.83 0.36
CA GLN A 66 6.19 11.19 1.39
C GLN A 66 7.08 10.01 1.78
N ALA A 67 6.50 8.80 1.89
CA ALA A 67 7.25 7.58 2.15
C ALA A 67 8.23 7.27 1.01
N LEU A 68 7.79 7.40 -0.25
CA LEU A 68 8.63 7.26 -1.45
C LEU A 68 9.78 8.29 -1.47
N HIS A 69 9.48 9.55 -1.21
CA HIS A 69 10.49 10.61 -1.12
C HIS A 69 11.57 10.31 -0.08
N ASN A 70 11.16 9.86 1.11
CA ASN A 70 12.09 9.48 2.17
C ASN A 70 12.92 8.24 1.79
N LEU A 71 12.31 7.25 1.16
CA LEU A 71 13.01 6.05 0.65
C LEU A 71 14.10 6.43 -0.36
N LEU A 72 13.78 7.31 -1.31
CA LEU A 72 14.72 7.74 -2.37
C LEU A 72 15.87 8.62 -1.87
N LYS A 73 15.81 9.12 -0.64
CA LYS A 73 16.92 9.82 0.03
C LYS A 73 17.93 8.89 0.70
N ARG A 74 17.63 7.60 0.81
CA ARG A 74 18.54 6.62 1.40
C ARG A 74 19.62 6.22 0.40
N GLU A 75 20.74 5.70 0.91
CA GLU A 75 21.81 5.16 0.09
C GLU A 75 21.32 4.04 -0.84
N PRO A 76 21.90 3.87 -2.04
CA PRO A 76 21.52 2.78 -2.93
C PRO A 76 21.69 1.40 -2.26
N ALA A 77 20.58 0.69 -2.05
CA ALA A 77 20.55 -0.64 -1.44
C ALA A 77 19.27 -1.41 -1.78
N ARG A 78 19.14 -2.63 -1.24
CA ARG A 78 17.90 -3.43 -1.31
C ARG A 78 17.10 -3.20 -0.02
N TYR A 79 15.89 -2.68 -0.17
CA TYR A 79 14.98 -2.44 0.95
C TYR A 79 13.81 -3.42 0.91
N LEU A 80 13.53 -4.06 2.03
CA LEU A 80 12.29 -4.80 2.24
C LEU A 80 11.32 -3.90 3.02
N ILE A 81 10.20 -3.56 2.40
CA ILE A 81 9.15 -2.78 3.02
C ILE A 81 8.00 -3.73 3.33
N VAL A 82 7.62 -3.80 4.60
CA VAL A 82 6.46 -4.57 5.06
C VAL A 82 5.38 -3.59 5.48
N SER A 83 4.25 -3.64 4.80
CA SER A 83 3.13 -2.71 5.01
C SER A 83 1.82 -3.42 4.63
N HIS A 84 0.76 -2.66 4.42
CA HIS A 84 -0.59 -3.13 4.16
C HIS A 84 -1.06 -2.74 2.75
N GLY A 85 -2.07 -3.44 2.26
CA GLY A 85 -2.50 -3.35 0.86
C GLY A 85 -2.98 -1.96 0.45
N GLY A 86 -3.65 -1.21 1.34
CA GLY A 86 -4.13 0.13 1.05
C GLY A 86 -2.98 1.09 0.76
N LEU A 87 -2.03 1.19 1.70
CA LEU A 87 -0.85 2.03 1.51
C LEU A 87 0.03 1.54 0.35
N LEU A 88 0.32 0.24 0.25
CA LEU A 88 1.17 -0.29 -0.83
C LEU A 88 0.56 0.00 -2.21
N ASN A 89 -0.77 -0.07 -2.35
CA ASN A 89 -1.44 0.34 -3.58
C ASN A 89 -1.13 1.82 -3.90
N GLN A 90 -1.29 2.73 -2.94
CA GLN A 90 -1.00 4.15 -3.17
C GLN A 90 0.50 4.44 -3.37
N PHE A 91 1.39 3.65 -2.76
CA PHE A 91 2.82 3.72 -3.02
C PHE A 91 3.14 3.38 -4.48
N MET A 92 2.50 2.34 -5.04
CA MET A 92 2.66 2.01 -6.47
C MET A 92 2.15 3.14 -7.37
N HIS A 93 1.02 3.77 -7.02
CA HIS A 93 0.53 4.97 -7.71
C HIS A 93 1.55 6.10 -7.72
N ALA A 94 2.19 6.37 -6.58
CA ALA A 94 3.25 7.38 -6.47
C ALA A 94 4.49 7.02 -7.31
N VAL A 95 4.87 5.74 -7.34
CA VAL A 95 5.97 5.22 -8.17
C VAL A 95 5.72 5.48 -9.66
N ILE A 96 4.50 5.23 -10.15
CA ILE A 96 4.18 5.36 -11.59
C ILE A 96 3.64 6.75 -11.98
N GLY A 97 3.50 7.67 -11.03
CA GLY A 97 3.03 9.03 -11.29
C GLY A 97 1.54 9.13 -11.63
N VAL A 98 0.71 8.19 -11.16
CA VAL A 98 -0.75 8.19 -11.42
C VAL A 98 -1.49 8.56 -10.16
N ALA A 99 -2.13 9.73 -10.16
CA ALA A 99 -2.96 10.17 -9.04
C ALA A 99 -4.23 9.29 -8.86
N PRO A 100 -4.80 9.22 -7.64
CA PRO A 100 -6.06 8.52 -7.41
C PRO A 100 -7.21 9.08 -8.24
N GLN A 101 -8.11 8.19 -8.66
CA GLN A 101 -9.29 8.51 -9.47
C GLN A 101 -10.56 8.30 -8.63
N ALA A 102 -11.59 9.10 -8.87
CA ALA A 102 -12.87 8.97 -8.18
C ALA A 102 -13.50 7.58 -8.39
N ASN A 103 -14.36 7.16 -7.46
CA ASN A 103 -15.07 5.88 -7.49
C ASN A 103 -14.19 4.65 -7.66
N ASN A 104 -12.92 4.70 -7.26
CA ASN A 104 -11.95 3.63 -7.51
C ASN A 104 -11.85 3.23 -9.00
N ALA A 105 -12.13 4.15 -9.92
CA ALA A 105 -12.15 3.86 -11.36
C ALA A 105 -10.75 3.71 -11.98
N GLY A 106 -9.70 4.04 -11.22
CA GLY A 106 -8.31 3.98 -11.66
C GLY A 106 -7.69 2.59 -11.61
N THR A 107 -6.39 2.54 -11.80
CA THR A 107 -5.58 1.34 -11.63
C THR A 107 -5.66 0.83 -10.19
N ARG A 108 -5.56 -0.49 -10.02
CA ARG A 108 -5.47 -1.12 -8.70
C ARG A 108 -4.37 -2.15 -8.67
N PHE A 109 -3.37 -1.94 -7.81
CA PHE A 109 -2.29 -2.85 -7.52
C PHE A 109 -2.72 -3.76 -6.37
N ARG A 110 -2.87 -5.05 -6.65
CA ARG A 110 -3.30 -6.03 -5.64
C ARG A 110 -2.09 -6.54 -4.86
N PHE A 111 -2.29 -6.68 -3.55
CA PHE A 111 -1.36 -7.32 -2.63
C PHE A 111 -2.19 -8.31 -1.81
N ASN A 112 -2.15 -9.59 -2.18
CA ASN A 112 -2.73 -10.64 -1.36
C ASN A 112 -1.89 -10.80 -0.08
N ASN A 113 -2.46 -11.44 0.95
CA ASN A 113 -1.74 -11.71 2.19
C ASN A 113 -0.41 -12.42 1.90
N THR A 114 0.69 -11.89 2.42
CA THR A 114 2.07 -12.37 2.20
C THR A 114 2.59 -12.33 0.75
N ALA A 115 1.82 -11.80 -0.21
CA ALA A 115 2.34 -11.51 -1.53
C ALA A 115 3.21 -10.24 -1.52
N PHE A 116 4.11 -10.11 -2.49
CA PHE A 116 5.00 -8.94 -2.59
C PHE A 116 5.13 -8.42 -4.02
N ALA A 117 5.68 -7.22 -4.15
CA ALA A 117 6.11 -6.64 -5.41
C ALA A 117 7.63 -6.45 -5.40
N GLN A 118 8.26 -6.56 -6.57
CA GLN A 118 9.69 -6.30 -6.74
C GLN A 118 9.88 -5.15 -7.72
N LEU A 119 10.56 -4.11 -7.27
CA LEU A 119 10.81 -2.90 -8.02
C LEU A 119 12.30 -2.58 -8.05
N ILE A 120 12.77 -2.00 -9.15
CA ILE A 120 14.12 -1.46 -9.31
C ILE A 120 14.01 0.01 -9.73
N TYR A 121 14.68 0.90 -9.01
CA TYR A 121 14.82 2.31 -9.39
C TYR A 121 16.20 2.58 -9.98
N TYR A 122 16.21 3.19 -11.17
CA TYR A 122 17.42 3.63 -11.86
C TYR A 122 17.54 5.16 -11.72
N PRO A 123 18.33 5.69 -10.76
CA PRO A 123 18.32 7.11 -10.41
C PRO A 123 18.78 8.02 -11.56
N HIS A 124 19.79 7.61 -12.33
CA HIS A 124 20.31 8.39 -13.46
C HIS A 124 19.34 8.48 -14.65
N GLN A 125 18.29 7.64 -14.67
CA GLN A 125 17.29 7.62 -15.73
C GLN A 125 15.91 8.04 -15.22
N HIS A 126 15.78 8.30 -13.91
CA HIS A 126 14.50 8.45 -13.22
C HIS A 126 13.48 7.39 -13.66
N ARG A 127 13.92 6.13 -13.73
CA ARG A 127 13.12 5.03 -14.28
C ARG A 127 12.86 3.98 -13.21
N TRP A 128 11.61 3.55 -13.12
CA TRP A 128 11.19 2.39 -12.35
C TRP A 128 10.98 1.19 -13.27
N ALA A 129 11.51 0.04 -12.88
CA ALA A 129 11.11 -1.26 -13.40
C ALA A 129 10.29 -1.97 -12.31
N ILE A 130 9.12 -2.48 -12.68
CA ILE A 130 8.28 -3.31 -11.81
C ILE A 130 8.42 -4.74 -12.31
N ASP A 131 9.35 -5.49 -11.73
CA ASP A 131 9.68 -6.83 -12.19
C ASP A 131 8.62 -7.86 -11.80
N ARG A 132 8.00 -7.65 -10.62
CA ARG A 132 6.95 -8.51 -10.10
C ARG A 132 5.89 -7.71 -9.38
N LEU A 133 4.64 -8.16 -9.49
CA LEU A 133 3.50 -7.59 -8.78
C LEU A 133 2.62 -8.72 -8.26
N ASN A 134 2.24 -8.65 -6.98
CA ASN A 134 1.44 -9.67 -6.32
C ASN A 134 2.06 -11.07 -6.43
N ASP A 135 3.39 -11.20 -6.35
CA ASP A 135 4.05 -12.50 -6.42
C ASP A 135 3.73 -13.31 -5.15
N HIS A 136 3.13 -14.46 -5.38
CA HIS A 136 2.72 -15.43 -4.37
C HIS A 136 3.08 -16.86 -4.79
N MET A 137 4.03 -17.04 -5.72
CA MET A 137 4.45 -18.36 -6.21
C MET A 137 5.05 -19.25 -5.12
N HIS A 138 5.41 -18.67 -3.98
CA HIS A 138 5.92 -19.39 -2.80
C HIS A 138 4.82 -20.03 -1.95
N TRP A 139 3.54 -19.76 -2.26
CA TRP A 139 2.45 -20.48 -1.61
C TRP A 139 2.46 -21.93 -2.06
N GLN A 140 2.41 -22.85 -1.09
CA GLN A 140 1.97 -24.20 -1.39
C GLN A 140 0.46 -24.13 -1.63
N GLU A 141 -0.04 -24.72 -2.72
CA GLU A 141 -1.49 -24.93 -2.85
C GLU A 141 -1.95 -25.61 -1.58
N ALA A 142 -2.88 -24.96 -0.86
CA ALA A 142 -3.53 -25.64 0.24
C ALA A 142 -4.22 -26.86 -0.37
N ALA A 143 -3.75 -28.06 -0.03
CA ALA A 143 -4.43 -29.30 -0.39
C ALA A 143 -5.88 -29.15 0.09
N GLY A 144 -6.79 -29.11 -0.89
CA GLY A 144 -8.24 -28.97 -0.66
C GLY A 144 -8.83 -30.16 0.06
#